data_AF-A0A9P1MEK4-F1
#
_entry.id   AF-A0A9P1MEK4-F1
#
_cell.length_a   1.000
_cell.length_b   1.000
_cell.length_c   1.000
_cell.angle_alpha   90.00
_cell.angle_beta   90.00
_cell.angle_gamma   90.00
#
_symmetry.space_group_name_H-M   'P 1'
#
loop_
_entity.id
_entity.type
_entity.pdbx_description
1 polymer ?
#
loop_
_entity_poly.entity_id
_entity_poly.type
_entity_poly.pdbx_seq_one_letter_code
_entity_poly.pdbx_strand_id
1 'polypeptide(L)'
;MRTQGTSSEDQIRNHIYNNFLAPDPNRPRLLRSLVAPPYVRVTFNLDWDPLQFILQQDYPLPPEEAFGQIICLTGTWQEAQVSTIAEYMSEMWPITSKGLLTAVKQHLADPTTVSTCTILHNQTIQLRNWSLVEAQGPLGFVAEIGEQLGWLSSAMRSNPLSKGVVACSPSIKTVQIAEAGFQHDKSLAAHFNIHSDISVNQDISSADRGFCWANLFETLS
;
A
#
# COMPACT_ATOMS: atom_id res chain seq x y z
N MET A 1 3.90 -7.30 17.93
CA MET A 1 5.33 -7.50 18.25
C MET A 1 6.05 -7.55 16.91
N ARG A 2 6.71 -6.45 16.48
CA ARG A 2 7.36 -6.37 15.16
C ARG A 2 8.65 -7.20 15.21
N THR A 3 8.77 -8.20 14.33
CA THR A 3 9.96 -9.06 14.21
C THR A 3 11.12 -8.28 13.59
N GLN A 4 12.34 -8.61 14.01
CA GLN A 4 13.59 -7.95 13.61
C GLN A 4 13.99 -8.36 12.19
N GLY A 5 13.37 -7.70 11.22
CA GLY A 5 13.77 -7.62 9.81
C GLY A 5 12.97 -6.48 9.21
N THR A 6 13.62 -5.48 8.59
CA THR A 6 12.88 -4.35 7.98
C THR A 6 12.04 -4.89 6.83
N SER A 7 10.74 -5.02 7.06
CA SER A 7 9.81 -5.48 6.04
C SER A 7 9.75 -4.49 4.87
N SER A 8 9.24 -4.92 3.71
CA SER A 8 9.09 -4.02 2.55
C SER A 8 8.21 -2.80 2.87
N GLU A 9 7.22 -2.97 3.75
CA GLU A 9 6.38 -1.89 4.26
C GLU A 9 7.23 -0.89 5.06
N ASP A 10 8.07 -1.36 5.99
CA ASP A 10 8.96 -0.48 6.75
C ASP A 10 9.92 0.30 5.84
N GLN A 11 10.32 -0.27 4.70
CA GLN A 11 11.12 0.45 3.69
C GLN A 11 10.34 1.60 3.03
N ILE A 12 9.05 1.41 2.72
CA ILE A 12 8.17 2.48 2.20
C ILE A 12 8.08 3.61 3.23
N ARG A 13 7.80 3.29 4.50
CA ARG A 13 7.78 4.29 5.57
C ARG A 13 9.10 5.04 5.65
N ASN A 14 10.21 4.33 5.74
CA ASN A 14 11.54 4.94 5.84
C ASN A 14 11.85 5.84 4.65
N HIS A 15 11.46 5.43 3.44
CA HIS A 15 11.66 6.24 2.24
C HIS A 15 10.82 7.52 2.29
N ILE A 16 9.57 7.47 2.73
CA ILE A 16 8.73 8.65 2.94
C ILE A 16 9.37 9.58 3.99
N TYR A 17 9.72 9.07 5.17
CA TYR A 17 10.36 9.86 6.22
C TYR A 17 11.67 10.51 5.77
N ASN A 18 12.55 9.77 5.09
CA ASN A 18 13.80 10.31 4.55
C ASN A 18 13.55 11.42 3.54
N ASN A 19 12.50 11.31 2.73
CA ASN A 19 12.14 12.36 1.77
C ASN A 19 11.60 13.64 2.44
N PHE A 20 11.03 13.56 3.63
CA PHE A 20 10.58 14.75 4.38
C PHE A 20 11.60 15.29 5.38
N LEU A 21 12.54 14.47 5.87
CA LEU A 21 13.46 14.84 6.96
C LEU A 21 14.92 14.98 6.54
N ALA A 22 15.33 14.46 5.39
CA ALA A 22 16.73 14.57 4.95
C ALA A 22 17.08 16.03 4.62
N PRO A 23 18.23 16.54 5.12
CA PRO A 23 18.70 17.88 4.79
C PRO A 23 19.15 17.95 3.32
N ASP A 24 18.60 18.90 2.58
CA ASP A 24 18.96 19.16 1.17
C ASP A 24 18.86 20.67 0.88
N PRO A 25 19.96 21.33 0.48
CA PRO A 25 19.98 22.77 0.25
C PRO A 25 19.10 23.23 -0.92
N ASN A 26 18.74 22.33 -1.84
CA ASN A 26 17.89 22.62 -3.00
C ASN A 26 16.39 22.41 -2.71
N ARG A 27 16.02 21.95 -1.51
CA ARG A 27 14.62 21.72 -1.14
C ARG A 27 13.85 23.02 -0.84
N PRO A 28 12.51 22.96 -0.95
CA PRO A 28 11.63 24.02 -0.48
C PRO A 28 11.97 24.43 0.97
N ARG A 29 11.80 25.71 1.31
CA ARG A 29 12.22 26.29 2.59
C ARG A 29 11.63 25.54 3.79
N LEU A 30 10.39 25.04 3.67
CA LEU A 30 9.71 24.27 4.72
C LEU A 30 10.39 22.92 5.05
N LEU A 31 11.21 22.39 4.14
CA LEU A 31 11.95 21.13 4.30
C LEU A 31 13.42 21.31 4.69
N ARG A 32 13.87 22.55 4.88
CA ARG A 32 15.25 22.84 5.31
C ARG A 32 15.46 22.63 6.82
N SER A 33 14.37 22.36 7.55
CA SER A 33 14.36 22.03 8.96
C SER A 33 14.34 20.51 9.13
N LEU A 34 15.02 19.99 10.16
CA LEU A 34 14.93 18.58 10.58
C LEU A 34 13.61 18.24 11.30
N VAL A 35 12.71 19.21 11.41
CA VAL A 35 11.39 19.04 12.02
C VAL A 35 10.39 18.66 10.93
N ALA A 36 9.71 17.53 11.11
CA ALA A 36 8.65 17.09 10.21
C ALA A 36 7.60 18.22 10.04
N PRO A 37 7.12 18.49 8.82
CA PRO A 37 5.98 19.37 8.65
C PRO A 37 4.81 18.85 9.49
N PRO A 38 4.08 19.72 10.21
CA PRO A 38 2.99 19.28 11.07
C PRO A 38 1.88 18.57 10.29
N TYR A 39 1.78 18.90 9.00
CA TYR A 39 0.70 18.47 8.15
C TYR A 39 1.15 18.49 6.68
N VAL A 40 0.89 17.40 5.96
CA VAL A 40 1.33 17.19 4.58
C VAL A 40 0.18 16.63 3.75
N ARG A 41 0.20 16.94 2.45
CA ARG A 41 -0.66 16.32 1.44
C ARG A 41 0.23 15.49 0.54
N VAL A 42 -0.10 14.22 0.38
CA VAL A 42 0.67 13.30 -0.44
C VAL A 42 -0.21 12.56 -1.40
N THR A 43 0.19 12.55 -2.66
CA THR A 43 -0.45 11.79 -3.72
C THR A 43 0.42 10.58 -4.04
N PHE A 44 -0.14 9.39 -3.84
CA PHE A 44 0.46 8.13 -4.22
C PHE A 44 -0.07 7.75 -5.60
N ASN A 45 0.86 7.48 -6.51
CA ASN A 45 0.57 6.88 -7.80
C ASN A 45 1.03 5.43 -7.78
N LEU A 46 0.15 4.52 -8.18
CA LEU A 46 0.37 3.08 -8.11
C LEU A 46 -0.17 2.38 -9.36
N ASP A 47 0.57 1.38 -9.82
CA ASP A 47 0.10 0.44 -10.82
C ASP A 47 -0.76 -0.64 -10.14
N TRP A 48 -2.01 -0.29 -9.88
CA TRP A 48 -2.96 -1.09 -9.12
C TRP A 48 -4.37 -0.99 -9.72
N ASP A 49 -5.02 -2.12 -9.94
CA ASP A 49 -6.42 -2.22 -10.32
C ASP A 49 -7.10 -3.32 -9.47
N PRO A 50 -7.65 -2.97 -8.29
CA PRO A 50 -8.26 -3.95 -7.40
C PRO A 50 -9.53 -4.54 -8.00
N LEU A 51 -10.26 -3.80 -8.83
CA LEU A 51 -11.50 -4.30 -9.46
C LEU A 51 -11.17 -5.42 -10.45
N GLN A 52 -10.18 -5.21 -11.32
CA GLN A 52 -9.74 -6.24 -12.26
C GLN A 52 -9.26 -7.49 -11.50
N PHE A 53 -8.47 -7.32 -10.44
CA PHE A 53 -8.01 -8.45 -9.63
C PHE A 53 -9.17 -9.24 -9.03
N ILE A 54 -10.14 -8.56 -8.39
CA ILE A 54 -11.29 -9.22 -7.75
C ILE A 54 -12.12 -10.02 -8.76
N LEU A 55 -12.39 -9.44 -9.94
CA LEU A 55 -13.15 -10.10 -10.99
C LEU A 55 -12.44 -11.36 -11.51
N GLN A 56 -11.10 -11.40 -11.49
CA GLN A 56 -10.32 -12.59 -11.86
C GLN A 56 -10.38 -13.71 -10.81
N GLN A 57 -10.66 -13.39 -9.55
CA GLN A 57 -10.75 -14.37 -8.47
C GLN A 57 -12.11 -15.09 -8.40
N ASP A 58 -13.11 -14.63 -9.17
CA ASP A 58 -14.46 -15.23 -9.28
C ASP A 58 -15.17 -15.41 -7.91
N TYR A 59 -15.02 -14.42 -7.02
CA TYR A 59 -15.74 -14.43 -5.75
C TYR A 59 -17.25 -14.31 -5.99
N PRO A 60 -18.11 -15.08 -5.27
CA PRO A 60 -19.57 -15.03 -5.41
C PRO A 60 -20.19 -13.85 -4.64
N LEU A 61 -19.47 -12.73 -4.56
CA LEU A 61 -19.84 -11.53 -3.80
C LEU A 61 -19.59 -10.29 -4.65
N PRO A 62 -20.35 -9.20 -4.43
CA PRO A 62 -20.02 -7.90 -5.01
C PRO A 62 -18.57 -7.48 -4.66
N PRO A 63 -17.84 -6.77 -5.55
CA PRO A 63 -16.43 -6.45 -5.33
C PRO A 63 -16.13 -5.74 -4.00
N GLU A 64 -16.98 -4.81 -3.59
CA GLU A 64 -16.89 -4.06 -2.33
C GLU A 64 -17.06 -4.93 -1.08
N GLU A 65 -17.82 -6.03 -1.19
CA GLU A 65 -18.01 -7.01 -0.12
C GLU A 65 -16.87 -8.04 -0.13
N ALA A 66 -16.43 -8.46 -1.32
CA ALA A 66 -15.34 -9.41 -1.53
C ALA A 66 -13.99 -8.86 -1.08
N PHE A 67 -13.73 -7.56 -1.29
CA PHE A 67 -12.42 -6.94 -1.07
C PHE A 67 -11.77 -7.26 0.28
N GLY A 68 -12.53 -7.15 1.38
CA GLY A 68 -11.98 -7.44 2.70
C GLY A 68 -11.74 -8.93 2.98
N GLN A 69 -12.35 -9.82 2.20
CA GLN A 69 -12.34 -11.28 2.36
C GLN A 69 -11.32 -11.96 1.45
N ILE A 70 -10.66 -11.21 0.56
CA ILE A 70 -9.59 -11.72 -0.28
C ILE A 70 -8.49 -12.29 0.61
N ILE A 71 -8.13 -13.55 0.35
CA ILE A 71 -7.07 -14.25 1.07
C ILE A 71 -5.74 -13.88 0.44
N CYS A 72 -4.79 -13.43 1.26
CA CYS A 72 -3.45 -13.04 0.84
C CYS A 72 -2.40 -13.89 1.57
N LEU A 73 -1.32 -14.18 0.85
CA LEU A 73 -0.09 -14.72 1.41
C LEU A 73 0.87 -13.56 1.67
N THR A 74 1.31 -13.38 2.91
CA THR A 74 2.27 -12.34 3.27
C THR A 74 3.44 -12.92 4.05
N GLY A 75 4.65 -12.54 3.66
CA GLY A 75 5.86 -12.91 4.38
C GLY A 75 7.05 -13.10 3.46
N THR A 76 7.95 -13.96 3.88
CA THR A 76 9.15 -14.35 3.13
C THR A 76 8.96 -15.71 2.48
N TRP A 77 9.93 -16.13 1.67
CA TRP A 77 9.96 -17.48 1.14
C TRP A 77 9.98 -18.53 2.27
N GLN A 78 10.62 -18.28 3.40
CA GLN A 78 10.75 -19.28 4.46
C GLN A 78 9.54 -19.29 5.41
N GLU A 79 8.89 -18.14 5.57
CA GLU A 79 7.83 -17.92 6.54
C GLU A 79 6.78 -16.99 5.92
N ALA A 80 5.64 -17.57 5.55
CA ALA A 80 4.48 -16.84 5.05
C ALA A 80 3.25 -17.16 5.91
N GLN A 81 2.42 -16.15 6.12
CA GLN A 81 1.12 -16.30 6.75
C GLN A 81 0.00 -16.11 5.73
N VAL A 82 -1.09 -16.82 5.97
CA VAL A 82 -2.34 -16.71 5.22
C VAL A 82 -3.30 -15.89 6.07
N SER A 83 -3.84 -14.82 5.52
CA SER A 83 -4.85 -13.99 6.19
C SER A 83 -5.70 -13.26 5.16
N THR A 84 -6.89 -12.83 5.54
CA THR A 84 -7.66 -11.93 4.67
C THR A 84 -7.06 -10.52 4.65
N ILE A 85 -7.41 -9.72 3.64
CA ILE A 85 -7.05 -8.30 3.59
C ILE A 85 -7.47 -7.56 4.86
N ALA A 86 -8.72 -7.77 5.30
CA ALA A 86 -9.24 -7.10 6.49
C ALA A 86 -8.46 -7.47 7.76
N GLU A 87 -8.17 -8.76 7.96
CA GLU A 87 -7.41 -9.25 9.11
C GLU A 87 -6.00 -8.67 9.11
N TYR A 88 -5.23 -8.87 8.02
CA TYR A 88 -3.85 -8.41 7.93
C TYR A 88 -3.72 -6.91 8.19
N MET A 89 -4.55 -6.10 7.52
CA MET A 89 -4.49 -4.65 7.67
C MET A 89 -4.87 -4.21 9.09
N SER A 90 -5.84 -4.88 9.73
CA SER A 90 -6.23 -4.57 11.10
C SER A 90 -5.15 -4.91 12.13
N GLU A 91 -4.35 -5.96 11.88
CA GLU A 91 -3.23 -6.36 12.74
C GLU A 91 -2.04 -5.41 12.57
N MET A 92 -1.72 -5.03 11.33
CA MET A 92 -0.55 -4.22 11.01
C MET A 92 -0.78 -2.73 11.24
N TRP A 93 -1.97 -2.22 10.92
CA TRP A 93 -2.33 -0.81 11.06
C TRP A 93 -3.71 -0.65 11.75
N PRO A 94 -3.82 -0.91 13.06
CA PRO A 94 -5.11 -0.98 13.76
C PRO A 94 -5.95 0.30 13.73
N ILE A 95 -5.29 1.47 13.58
CA ILE A 95 -5.94 2.78 13.61
C ILE A 95 -6.33 3.24 12.20
N THR A 96 -5.43 3.10 11.24
CA THR A 96 -5.54 3.74 9.91
C THR A 96 -6.14 2.83 8.85
N SER A 97 -6.03 1.50 8.99
CA SER A 97 -6.53 0.52 8.02
C SER A 97 -8.02 0.67 7.70
N LYS A 98 -8.85 0.89 8.73
CA LYS A 98 -10.30 1.05 8.56
C LYS A 98 -10.64 2.16 7.59
N GLY A 99 -9.93 3.28 7.63
CA GLY A 99 -10.20 4.41 6.75
C GLY A 99 -9.88 4.10 5.29
N LEU A 100 -8.73 3.48 5.02
CA LEU A 100 -8.35 3.10 3.66
C LEU A 100 -9.28 2.00 3.12
N LEU A 101 -9.58 0.98 3.93
CA LEU A 101 -10.53 -0.08 3.57
C LEU A 101 -11.90 0.50 3.19
N THR A 102 -12.43 1.43 3.99
CA THR A 102 -13.70 2.11 3.68
C THR A 102 -13.61 2.88 2.37
N ALA A 103 -12.54 3.64 2.15
CA ALA A 103 -12.40 4.45 0.93
C ALA A 103 -12.30 3.58 -0.34
N VAL A 104 -11.58 2.44 -0.27
CA VAL A 104 -11.51 1.47 -1.38
C VAL A 104 -12.87 0.82 -1.63
N LYS A 105 -13.57 0.38 -0.58
CA LYS A 105 -14.90 -0.23 -0.72
C LYS A 105 -15.93 0.73 -1.32
N GLN A 106 -15.91 2.00 -0.91
CA GLN A 106 -16.75 3.03 -1.51
C GLN A 106 -16.47 3.20 -3.00
N HIS A 107 -15.19 3.19 -3.39
CA HIS A 107 -14.81 3.34 -4.79
C HIS A 107 -15.11 2.08 -5.61
N LEU A 108 -15.09 0.90 -5.00
CA LEU A 108 -15.49 -0.36 -5.65
C LEU A 108 -17.00 -0.37 -5.94
N ALA A 109 -17.80 0.14 -5.00
CA ALA A 109 -19.25 0.25 -5.17
C ALA A 109 -19.64 1.31 -6.21
N ASP A 110 -18.87 2.41 -6.31
CA ASP A 110 -19.06 3.45 -7.32
C ASP A 110 -17.71 4.02 -7.81
N PRO A 111 -17.14 3.45 -8.89
CA PRO A 111 -15.88 3.92 -9.47
C PRO A 111 -15.97 5.30 -10.12
N THR A 112 -17.17 5.83 -10.34
CA THR A 112 -17.37 7.12 -11.02
C THR A 112 -17.21 8.32 -10.09
N THR A 113 -17.25 8.08 -8.77
CA THR A 113 -17.15 9.11 -7.75
C THR A 113 -15.82 9.06 -7.00
N VAL A 114 -15.36 10.24 -6.60
CA VAL A 114 -14.18 10.35 -5.72
C VAL A 114 -14.58 9.85 -4.35
N SER A 115 -13.99 8.74 -3.92
CA SER A 115 -14.23 8.20 -2.59
C SER A 115 -13.37 8.92 -1.57
N THR A 116 -14.00 9.40 -0.50
CA THR A 116 -13.33 10.16 0.56
C THR A 116 -13.64 9.57 1.91
N CYS A 117 -12.59 9.25 2.68
CA CYS A 117 -12.72 8.87 4.08
C CYS A 117 -11.98 9.87 4.97
N THR A 118 -12.62 10.27 6.07
CA THR A 118 -12.01 11.09 7.13
C THR A 118 -11.92 10.26 8.40
N ILE A 119 -10.73 10.14 8.98
CA ILE A 119 -10.50 9.28 10.16
C ILE A 119 -10.53 10.10 11.45
N LEU A 120 -9.48 10.88 11.73
CA LEU A 120 -9.32 11.69 12.95
C LEU A 120 -8.80 13.09 12.62
N HIS A 121 -9.33 14.13 13.29
CA HIS A 121 -8.75 15.49 13.32
C HIS A 121 -8.22 15.99 11.96
N ASN A 122 -9.03 15.88 10.91
CA ASN A 122 -8.70 16.26 9.53
C ASN A 122 -7.70 15.35 8.80
N GLN A 123 -7.52 14.10 9.20
CA GLN A 123 -6.83 13.09 8.39
C GLN A 123 -7.77 12.58 7.30
N THR A 124 -7.42 12.77 6.04
CA THR A 124 -8.26 12.38 4.90
C THR A 124 -7.53 11.44 3.95
N ILE A 125 -8.31 10.55 3.35
CA ILE A 125 -7.90 9.67 2.25
C ILE A 125 -8.89 9.90 1.12
N GLN A 126 -8.39 10.18 -0.07
CA GLN A 126 -9.21 10.35 -1.27
C GLN A 126 -8.72 9.42 -2.38
N LEU A 127 -9.63 8.65 -2.96
CA LEU A 127 -9.39 7.84 -4.15
C LEU A 127 -10.08 8.53 -5.32
N ARG A 128 -9.29 9.02 -6.27
CA ARG A 128 -9.82 9.65 -7.50
C ARG A 128 -9.99 8.64 -8.63
N ASN A 129 -9.07 7.68 -8.65
CA ASN A 129 -9.08 6.47 -9.48
C ASN A 129 -8.15 5.45 -8.80
N TRP A 130 -8.10 4.22 -9.31
CA TRP A 130 -7.28 3.15 -8.73
C TRP A 130 -5.80 3.46 -8.67
N SER A 131 -5.29 4.20 -9.65
CA SER A 131 -3.89 4.56 -9.73
C SER A 131 -3.53 5.77 -8.87
N LEU A 132 -4.49 6.53 -8.34
CA LEU A 132 -4.22 7.83 -7.70
C LEU A 132 -4.95 7.97 -6.36
N VAL A 133 -4.18 7.82 -5.29
CA VAL A 133 -4.66 7.93 -3.91
C VAL A 133 -4.01 9.13 -3.22
N GLU A 134 -4.81 10.02 -2.65
CA GLU A 134 -4.32 11.18 -1.90
C GLU A 134 -4.54 10.96 -0.40
N ALA A 135 -3.50 11.18 0.40
CA ALA A 135 -3.58 11.20 1.85
C ALA A 135 -3.17 12.57 2.39
N GLN A 136 -3.95 13.08 3.33
CA GLN A 136 -3.74 14.39 3.95
C GLN A 136 -3.69 14.21 5.47
N GLY A 137 -2.62 14.66 6.12
CA GLY A 137 -2.48 14.49 7.57
C GLY A 137 -1.06 14.69 8.08
N PRO A 138 -0.80 14.37 9.36
CA PRO A 138 0.55 14.28 9.90
C PRO A 138 1.42 13.28 9.12
N LEU A 139 2.73 13.50 9.07
CA LEU A 139 3.67 12.65 8.31
C LEU A 139 3.55 11.16 8.65
N GLY A 140 3.38 10.81 9.92
CA GLY A 140 3.23 9.41 10.34
C GLY A 140 1.97 8.74 9.78
N PHE A 141 0.85 9.47 9.75
CA PHE A 141 -0.39 8.99 9.14
C PHE A 141 -0.19 8.73 7.65
N VAL A 142 0.37 9.70 6.93
CA VAL A 142 0.61 9.57 5.49
C VAL A 142 1.59 8.45 5.17
N ALA A 143 2.62 8.27 5.99
CA ALA A 143 3.56 7.18 5.81
C ALA A 143 2.88 5.81 5.99
N GLU A 144 2.02 5.64 6.99
CA GLU A 144 1.22 4.41 7.15
C GLU A 144 0.28 4.15 5.97
N ILE A 145 -0.33 5.18 5.38
CA ILE A 145 -1.14 5.00 4.16
C ILE A 145 -0.27 4.53 2.99
N GLY A 146 0.93 5.09 2.84
CA GLY A 146 1.89 4.64 1.83
C GLY A 146 2.26 3.16 1.99
N GLU A 147 2.50 2.70 3.21
CA GLU A 147 2.78 1.29 3.51
C GLU A 147 1.61 0.38 3.16
N GLN A 148 0.39 0.76 3.55
CA GLN A 148 -0.81 0.00 3.26
C GLN A 148 -1.05 -0.13 1.75
N LEU A 149 -0.86 0.96 0.99
CA LEU A 149 -0.97 0.95 -0.47
C LEU A 149 0.12 0.10 -1.12
N GLY A 150 1.35 0.16 -0.61
CA GLY A 150 2.44 -0.71 -1.05
C GLY A 150 2.12 -2.18 -0.84
N TRP A 151 1.64 -2.54 0.34
CA TRP A 151 1.24 -3.91 0.64
C TRP A 151 0.05 -4.34 -0.23
N LEU A 152 -1.04 -3.56 -0.30
CA LEU A 152 -2.24 -3.88 -1.09
C LEU A 152 -1.92 -4.10 -2.58
N SER A 153 -1.15 -3.18 -3.17
CA SER A 153 -0.76 -3.28 -4.60
C SER A 153 0.12 -4.49 -4.88
N SER A 154 0.87 -4.98 -3.89
CA SER A 154 1.72 -6.18 -4.03
C SER A 154 0.94 -7.46 -3.77
N ALA A 155 0.10 -7.49 -2.73
CA ALA A 155 -0.70 -8.64 -2.33
C ALA A 155 -1.84 -8.94 -3.32
N MET A 156 -2.37 -7.91 -4.01
CA MET A 156 -3.40 -8.03 -5.03
C MET A 156 -2.82 -7.97 -6.45
N ARG A 157 -1.58 -8.41 -6.63
CA ARG A 157 -0.95 -8.50 -7.95
C ARG A 157 -1.22 -9.89 -8.52
N SER A 158 -1.83 -9.95 -9.70
CA SER A 158 -1.97 -11.20 -10.43
C SER A 158 -0.59 -11.75 -10.80
N ASN A 159 -0.38 -13.05 -10.62
CA ASN A 159 0.88 -13.71 -10.96
C ASN A 159 1.13 -13.55 -12.47
N PRO A 160 2.24 -12.91 -12.90
CA PRO A 160 2.56 -12.79 -14.32
C PRO A 160 2.96 -14.12 -14.95
N LEU A 161 3.31 -15.12 -14.13
CA LEU A 161 3.66 -16.46 -14.60
C LEU A 161 2.42 -17.35 -14.61
N SER A 162 2.34 -18.25 -15.60
CA SER A 162 1.26 -19.23 -15.69
C SER A 162 1.33 -20.32 -14.62
N LYS A 163 2.46 -20.47 -13.91
CA LYS A 163 2.69 -21.49 -12.87
C LYS A 163 3.68 -21.00 -11.81
N GLY A 164 3.57 -21.58 -10.61
CA GLY A 164 4.49 -21.36 -9.49
C GLY A 164 4.14 -20.16 -8.62
N VAL A 165 4.88 -19.99 -7.54
CA VAL A 165 4.72 -18.88 -6.59
C VAL A 165 5.74 -17.80 -6.89
N VAL A 166 5.32 -16.54 -6.87
CA VAL A 166 6.19 -15.36 -6.98
C VAL A 166 6.09 -14.51 -5.71
N ALA A 167 7.20 -13.91 -5.29
CA ALA A 167 7.17 -12.93 -4.23
C ALA A 167 7.07 -11.53 -4.85
N CYS A 168 6.12 -10.75 -4.37
CA CYS A 168 5.82 -9.40 -4.84
C CYS A 168 6.06 -8.43 -3.69
N SER A 169 6.92 -7.43 -3.90
CA SER A 169 7.31 -6.49 -2.83
C SER A 169 7.20 -5.05 -3.30
N PRO A 170 6.63 -4.13 -2.49
CA PRO A 170 6.51 -2.73 -2.87
C PRO A 170 7.85 -2.00 -2.81
N SER A 171 8.04 -1.02 -3.71
CA SER A 171 9.14 -0.06 -3.66
C SER A 171 8.72 1.33 -4.16
N ILE A 172 9.40 2.38 -3.70
CA ILE A 172 9.23 3.75 -4.23
C ILE A 172 10.30 4.02 -5.27
N LYS A 173 9.89 4.42 -6.48
CA LYS A 173 10.82 4.73 -7.60
C LYS A 173 11.00 6.21 -7.87
N THR A 174 10.02 7.05 -7.52
CA THR A 174 10.06 8.49 -7.82
C THR A 174 9.38 9.28 -6.73
N VAL A 175 10.00 10.41 -6.37
CA VAL A 175 9.47 11.35 -5.39
C VAL A 175 9.57 12.77 -5.95
N GLN A 176 8.47 13.51 -5.93
CA GLN A 176 8.44 14.94 -6.27
C GLN A 176 7.81 15.70 -5.13
N ILE A 177 8.53 16.69 -4.57
CA ILE A 177 8.03 17.49 -3.44
C ILE A 177 7.99 18.96 -3.85
N ALA A 178 6.84 19.59 -3.62
CA ALA A 178 6.62 20.99 -3.87
C ALA A 178 6.00 21.69 -2.65
N GLU A 179 6.35 22.96 -2.46
CA GLU A 179 5.60 23.84 -1.56
C GLU A 179 4.20 24.07 -2.15
N ALA A 180 3.16 23.69 -1.42
CA ALA A 180 1.80 23.98 -1.84
C ALA A 180 1.51 25.45 -1.50
N GLY A 181 1.44 26.31 -2.51
CA GLY A 181 1.12 27.73 -2.37
C GLY A 181 -0.35 27.98 -2.04
N PHE A 182 -0.87 27.45 -0.93
CA PHE A 182 -2.17 27.86 -0.42
C PHE A 182 -1.96 29.04 0.52
N GLN A 183 -2.61 30.16 0.20
CA GLN A 183 -2.33 31.49 0.78
C GLN A 183 -2.42 31.59 2.31
N HIS A 184 -2.96 30.59 3.01
CA HIS A 184 -3.10 30.59 4.48
C HIS A 184 -2.63 29.30 5.19
N ASP A 185 -2.11 28.28 4.48
CA ASP A 185 -1.72 27.02 5.13
C ASP A 185 -0.36 26.53 4.59
N LYS A 186 0.64 26.43 5.47
CA LYS A 186 2.00 25.96 5.15
C LYS A 186 1.99 24.44 4.95
N SER A 187 1.25 23.97 3.96
CA SER A 187 1.16 22.55 3.61
C SER A 187 2.21 22.20 2.56
N LEU A 188 2.83 21.03 2.71
CA LEU A 188 3.71 20.48 1.69
C LEU A 188 2.93 19.49 0.83
N ALA A 189 3.08 19.59 -0.49
CA ALA A 189 2.57 18.60 -1.42
C ALA A 189 3.70 17.68 -1.88
N ALA A 190 3.48 16.37 -1.85
CA ALA A 190 4.42 15.41 -2.42
C ALA A 190 3.72 14.37 -3.29
N HIS A 191 4.44 13.85 -4.27
CA HIS A 191 3.99 12.79 -5.16
C HIS A 191 4.96 11.62 -5.05
N PHE A 192 4.44 10.42 -4.79
CA PHE A 192 5.23 9.18 -4.70
C PHE A 192 4.72 8.17 -5.70
N ASN A 193 5.61 7.58 -6.49
CA ASN A 193 5.27 6.44 -7.35
C ASN A 193 5.65 5.13 -6.65
N ILE A 194 4.64 4.36 -6.24
CA ILE A 194 4.78 3.03 -5.64
C ILE A 194 4.70 1.98 -6.76
N HIS A 195 5.68 1.08 -6.79
CA HIS A 195 5.74 -0.03 -7.74
C HIS A 195 5.80 -1.34 -6.98
N SER A 196 5.45 -2.43 -7.65
CA SER A 196 5.62 -3.78 -7.14
C SER A 196 6.75 -4.46 -7.90
N ASP A 197 7.82 -4.82 -7.20
CA ASP A 197 8.93 -5.60 -7.76
C ASP A 197 8.61 -7.09 -7.58
N ILE A 198 8.68 -7.85 -8.66
CA ILE A 198 8.40 -9.29 -8.66
C ILE A 198 9.72 -10.05 -8.65
N SER A 199 9.86 -10.96 -7.69
CA SER A 199 10.99 -11.88 -7.59
C SER A 199 10.49 -13.31 -7.73
N VAL A 200 11.20 -14.08 -8.57
CA VAL A 200 10.93 -15.49 -8.80
C VAL A 200 12.05 -16.26 -8.12
N ASN A 201 11.70 -17.24 -7.31
CA ASN A 201 12.67 -18.20 -6.79
C ASN A 201 12.39 -19.54 -7.46
N GLN A 202 13.30 -19.93 -8.37
CA GLN A 202 13.15 -21.12 -9.21
C GLN A 202 13.41 -22.43 -8.45
N ASP A 203 13.97 -22.35 -7.24
CA ASP A 203 14.42 -23.51 -6.47
C ASP A 203 13.41 -23.97 -5.40
N ILE A 204 12.21 -23.37 -5.35
CA ILE A 204 11.21 -23.73 -4.34
C ILE A 204 10.53 -25.05 -4.69
N SER A 205 10.71 -26.03 -3.82
CA SER A 205 9.94 -27.26 -3.81
C SER A 205 8.84 -27.18 -2.76
N SER A 206 7.69 -27.80 -3.00
CA SER A 206 6.67 -27.99 -1.94
C SER A 206 7.15 -28.86 -0.77
N ALA A 207 8.31 -29.52 -0.91
CA ALA A 207 9.00 -30.21 0.16
C ALA A 207 9.82 -29.28 1.08
N ASP A 208 10.03 -28.01 0.69
CA ASP A 208 10.78 -27.05 1.48
C ASP A 208 9.97 -26.56 2.69
N ARG A 209 10.68 -26.30 3.79
CA ARG A 209 10.06 -25.80 5.03
C ARG A 209 9.38 -24.46 4.74
N GLY A 210 8.09 -24.37 5.10
CA GLY A 210 7.29 -23.16 4.87
C GLY A 210 6.45 -23.18 3.59
N PHE A 211 6.59 -24.20 2.72
CA PHE A 211 5.90 -24.28 1.42
C PHE A 211 4.93 -25.46 1.27
N CYS A 212 4.48 -26.08 2.37
CA CYS A 212 3.52 -27.19 2.30
C CYS A 212 2.17 -26.82 1.66
N TRP A 213 1.87 -25.52 1.55
CA TRP A 213 0.70 -24.97 0.87
C TRP A 213 0.92 -24.70 -0.63
N ALA A 214 2.15 -24.76 -1.16
CA ALA A 214 2.44 -24.41 -2.55
C ALA A 214 1.62 -25.25 -3.54
N ASN A 215 1.39 -26.53 -3.23
CA ASN A 215 0.59 -27.43 -4.06
C ASN A 215 -0.90 -27.04 -4.16
N LEU A 216 -1.42 -26.21 -3.24
CA LEU A 216 -2.79 -25.68 -3.35
C LEU A 216 -2.95 -24.75 -4.57
N PHE A 217 -1.85 -24.18 -5.04
CA PHE A 217 -1.81 -23.21 -6.14
C PHE A 217 -1.23 -23.79 -7.44
N GLU A 218 -0.85 -25.08 -7.45
CA GLU A 218 -0.34 -25.76 -8.64
C GLU A 218 -1.46 -26.39 -9.50
N THR A 219 -2.68 -26.54 -8.98
CA THR A 219 -3.76 -27.33 -9.61
C THR A 219 -4.79 -26.56 -10.45
N LEU A 220 -4.54 -25.30 -10.82
CA LEU A 220 -5.34 -24.64 -11.85
C LEU A 220 -4.74 -24.94 -13.23
N SER A 221 -5.02 -26.15 -13.73
CA SER A 221 -4.71 -26.61 -15.08
C SER A 221 -5.82 -26.31 -16.07
#